data_AF-A0A7S6S3A2-F1
#
_entry.id   AF-A0A7S6S3A2-F1
#
_cell.length_a   1.000
_cell.length_b   1.000
_cell.length_c   1.000
_cell.angle_alpha   90.00
_cell.angle_beta   90.00
_cell.angle_gamma   90.00
#
_symmetry.space_group_name_H-M   'P 1'
#
loop_
_entity.id
_entity.type
_entity.pdbx_description
1 polymer ?
#
loop_
_entity_poly.entity_id
_entity_poly.type
_entity_poly.pdbx_seq_one_letter_code
_entity_poly.pdbx_strand_id
1 'polypeptide(L)'
;MPFATPALPTPDLPEHAPLRARGRRVTMLLAMIVLLSAADLAATITHLRTIGMVEANPIAYTIIQHTQSAFSLACYKGLTVLVCVLLLYRLRFVPQGEIAAWFGVLVLMLLTAYWGVYATHGHEPEVLATLGERLPHERWVTLRD
;
A
#
# COMPACT_ATOMS: atom_id res chain seq x y z
N MET A 1 21.90 39.16 -45.35
CA MET A 1 21.39 37.83 -44.97
C MET A 1 21.76 37.59 -43.52
N PRO A 2 20.81 37.45 -42.57
CA PRO A 2 21.16 37.16 -41.19
C PRO A 2 21.59 35.70 -41.08
N PHE A 3 22.79 35.47 -40.57
CA PHE A 3 23.26 34.14 -40.18
C PHE A 3 22.37 33.63 -39.05
N ALA A 4 21.62 32.55 -39.30
CA ALA A 4 20.94 31.81 -38.24
C ALA A 4 22.01 31.11 -37.39
N THR A 5 22.24 31.63 -36.18
CA THR A 5 23.13 31.01 -35.21
C THR A 5 22.55 29.64 -34.84
N PRO A 6 23.27 28.52 -35.04
CA PRO A 6 22.79 27.22 -34.59
C PRO A 6 22.67 27.27 -33.06
N ALA A 7 21.48 26.94 -32.53
CA ALA A 7 21.27 26.82 -31.10
C ALA A 7 22.27 25.78 -30.55
N LEU A 8 23.26 26.25 -29.78
CA LEU A 8 24.21 25.37 -29.10
C LEU A 8 23.41 24.39 -28.23
N PRO A 9 23.66 23.07 -28.32
CA PRO A 9 23.07 22.12 -27.40
C PRO A 9 23.51 22.52 -26.01
N THR A 10 22.56 22.95 -25.17
CA THR A 10 22.83 23.30 -23.78
C THR A 10 23.42 22.06 -23.12
N PRO A 11 24.70 22.07 -22.71
CA PRO A 11 25.28 20.94 -22.00
C PRO A 11 24.45 20.75 -20.73
N ASP A 12 23.97 19.53 -20.51
CA ASP A 12 23.28 19.14 -19.28
C ASP A 12 24.18 19.49 -18.09
N LEU A 13 23.94 20.64 -17.46
CA LEU A 13 24.74 21.09 -16.33
C LEU A 13 24.59 20.08 -15.18
N PRO A 14 25.68 19.76 -14.47
CA PRO A 14 25.70 18.73 -13.42
C PRO A 14 24.69 18.99 -12.28
N GLU A 15 24.14 20.20 -12.19
CA GLU A 15 23.11 20.60 -11.25
C GLU A 15 21.82 19.74 -11.34
N HIS A 16 21.50 19.18 -12.51
CA HIS A 16 20.32 18.32 -12.68
C HIS A 16 20.57 16.83 -12.39
N ALA A 17 21.84 16.39 -12.36
CA ALA A 17 22.20 15.00 -12.07
C ALA A 17 21.75 14.50 -10.68
N PRO A 18 21.95 15.24 -9.56
CA PRO A 18 21.55 14.78 -8.24
C PRO A 18 20.03 14.70 -8.08
N LEU A 19 19.27 15.61 -8.71
CA LEU A 19 17.80 15.60 -8.69
C LEU A 19 17.22 14.41 -9.46
N ARG A 20 17.80 14.06 -10.61
CA ARG A 20 17.40 12.88 -11.41
C ARG A 20 17.68 11.56 -10.68
N ALA A 21 18.82 11.46 -9.99
CA ALA A 21 19.17 10.27 -9.21
C ALA A 21 18.21 10.04 -8.03
N ARG A 22 17.82 11.11 -7.32
CA ARG A 22 16.82 11.06 -6.23
C ARG A 22 15.44 10.67 -6.75
N GLY A 23 14.99 11.30 -7.83
CA GLY A 23 13.72 10.96 -8.48
C GLY A 23 13.63 9.48 -8.85
N ARG A 24 14.71 8.90 -9.40
CA ARG A 24 14.77 7.47 -9.74
C ARG A 24 14.65 6.57 -8.50
N ARG A 25 15.32 6.91 -7.40
CA ARG A 25 15.22 6.16 -6.13
C ARG A 25 13.80 6.18 -5.58
N VAL A 26 13.18 7.36 -5.50
CA VAL A 26 11.80 7.49 -5.03
C VAL A 26 10.83 6.73 -5.94
N THR A 27 11.01 6.76 -7.27
CA THR A 27 10.18 5.96 -8.19
C THR A 27 10.34 4.45 -7.98
N MET A 28 11.55 3.95 -7.70
CA MET A 28 11.75 2.54 -7.34
C MET A 28 11.07 2.17 -6.01
N LEU A 29 11.18 3.05 -4.99
CA LEU A 29 10.48 2.85 -3.71
C LEU A 29 8.96 2.85 -3.89
N LEU A 30 8.42 3.73 -4.74
CA LEU A 30 6.99 3.77 -5.07
C LEU A 30 6.55 2.49 -5.79
N ALA A 31 7.33 1.98 -6.73
CA ALA A 31 7.04 0.71 -7.39
C ALA A 31 7.00 -0.44 -6.38
N MET A 32 7.93 -0.47 -5.42
CA MET A 32 7.93 -1.45 -4.34
C MET A 32 6.72 -1.31 -3.42
N ILE A 33 6.33 -0.09 -3.05
CA ILE A 33 5.10 0.19 -2.28
C ILE A 33 3.89 -0.40 -3.01
N VAL A 34 3.73 -0.14 -4.30
CA VAL A 34 2.60 -0.63 -5.10
C VAL A 34 2.58 -2.16 -5.13
N LEU A 35 3.72 -2.80 -5.39
CA LEU A 35 3.82 -4.27 -5.43
C LEU A 35 3.50 -4.89 -4.07
N LEU A 36 4.05 -4.33 -2.99
CA LEU A 36 3.86 -4.84 -1.64
C LEU A 36 2.41 -4.64 -1.17
N SER A 37 1.79 -3.50 -1.50
CA SER A 37 0.37 -3.26 -1.24
C SER A 37 -0.55 -4.18 -2.04
N ALA A 38 -0.19 -4.53 -3.29
CA ALA A 38 -0.95 -5.50 -4.08
C ALA A 38 -0.86 -6.92 -3.49
N ALA A 39 0.31 -7.32 -3.01
CA ALA A 39 0.52 -8.60 -2.33
C ALA A 39 -0.26 -8.68 -1.00
N ASP A 40 -0.21 -7.62 -0.18
CA ASP A 40 -0.99 -7.52 1.06
C ASP A 40 -2.50 -7.64 0.79
N LEU A 41 -2.98 -6.97 -0.26
CA LEU A 41 -4.38 -7.04 -0.64
C LEU A 41 -4.79 -8.44 -1.10
N ALA A 42 -3.97 -9.11 -1.90
CA ALA A 42 -4.22 -10.49 -2.32
C ALA A 42 -4.29 -11.43 -1.11
N ALA A 43 -3.35 -11.31 -0.16
CA ALA A 43 -3.37 -12.07 1.08
C ALA A 43 -4.64 -11.81 1.90
N THR A 44 -5.03 -10.53 2.06
CA THR A 44 -6.25 -10.12 2.77
C THR A 44 -7.49 -10.76 2.15
N ILE A 45 -7.65 -10.70 0.81
CA ILE A 45 -8.81 -11.26 0.11
C ILE A 45 -8.87 -12.78 0.24
N THR A 46 -7.73 -13.47 0.08
CA THR A 46 -7.67 -14.92 0.23
C THR A 46 -8.06 -15.33 1.65
N HIS A 47 -7.60 -14.61 2.68
CA HIS A 47 -7.96 -14.90 4.06
C HIS A 47 -9.45 -14.62 4.37
N LEU A 48 -9.98 -13.50 3.87
CA LEU A 48 -11.40 -13.13 4.00
C LEU A 48 -12.35 -14.15 3.36
N ARG A 49 -11.96 -14.78 2.25
CA ARG A 49 -12.76 -15.79 1.55
C ARG A 49 -12.67 -17.19 2.15
N THR A 50 -11.57 -17.51 2.83
CA THR A 50 -11.33 -18.87 3.35
C THR A 50 -11.78 -19.01 4.80
N ILE A 51 -11.36 -18.09 5.66
CA ILE A 51 -11.53 -18.19 7.12
C ILE A 51 -12.44 -17.06 7.63
N GLY A 52 -12.46 -15.93 6.93
CA GLY A 52 -12.99 -14.68 7.47
C GLY A 52 -11.98 -14.01 8.39
N MET A 53 -12.18 -12.72 8.66
CA MET A 53 -11.31 -11.99 9.57
C MET A 53 -12.10 -10.96 10.36
N VAL A 54 -11.54 -10.58 11.50
CA VAL A 54 -11.99 -9.40 12.24
C VAL A 54 -11.46 -8.17 11.52
N GLU A 55 -12.36 -7.43 10.88
CA GLU A 55 -12.01 -6.16 10.25
C GLU A 55 -11.98 -5.06 11.32
N ALA A 56 -10.77 -4.62 11.70
CA ALA A 56 -10.59 -3.56 12.68
C ALA A 56 -10.95 -2.16 12.12
N ASN A 57 -10.94 -2.00 10.79
CA ASN A 57 -11.28 -0.74 10.15
C ASN A 57 -12.82 -0.61 10.03
N PRO A 58 -13.45 0.34 10.75
CA PRO A 58 -14.92 0.48 10.76
C PRO A 58 -15.49 0.84 9.38
N ILE A 59 -14.71 1.51 8.52
CA ILE A 59 -15.13 1.86 7.14
C ILE A 59 -15.08 0.64 6.23
N ALA A 60 -14.02 -0.17 6.35
CA ALA A 60 -13.91 -1.40 5.59
C ALA A 60 -15.03 -2.39 5.98
N TYR A 61 -15.33 -2.48 7.27
CA TYR A 61 -16.40 -3.29 7.81
C TYR A 61 -17.78 -2.91 7.22
N THR A 62 -18.13 -1.62 7.21
CA THR A 62 -19.43 -1.18 6.64
C THR A 62 -19.51 -1.42 5.14
N ILE A 63 -18.41 -1.24 4.41
CA ILE A 63 -18.34 -1.55 2.97
C ILE A 63 -18.59 -3.03 2.71
N ILE A 64 -17.96 -3.93 3.47
CA ILE A 64 -18.17 -5.37 3.30
C ILE A 64 -19.59 -5.76 3.71
N GLN A 65 -20.14 -5.20 4.78
CA GLN A 65 -21.52 -5.45 5.19
C GLN A 65 -22.53 -5.07 4.10
N HIS A 66 -22.40 -3.88 3.51
CA HIS A 66 -23.33 -3.39 2.50
C HIS A 66 -23.12 -4.00 1.11
N THR A 67 -21.88 -4.29 0.73
CA THR A 67 -21.57 -4.75 -0.65
C THR A 67 -21.44 -6.27 -0.74
N GLN A 68 -21.16 -6.96 0.37
CA GLN A 68 -20.84 -8.40 0.44
C GLN A 68 -19.84 -8.84 -0.64
N SER A 69 -18.89 -7.96 -1.00
CA SER A 69 -17.97 -8.21 -2.12
C SER A 69 -16.53 -7.86 -1.77
N ALA A 70 -15.63 -8.82 -1.98
CA ALA A 70 -14.18 -8.63 -1.90
C ALA A 70 -13.68 -7.50 -2.80
N PHE A 71 -14.36 -7.28 -3.94
CA PHE A 71 -13.96 -6.29 -4.93
C PHE A 71 -14.11 -4.85 -4.41
N SER A 72 -15.16 -4.57 -3.65
CA SER A 72 -15.40 -3.25 -3.06
C SER A 72 -14.31 -2.86 -2.06
N LEU A 73 -13.89 -3.83 -1.24
CA LEU A 73 -12.77 -3.68 -0.31
C LEU A 73 -11.44 -3.47 -1.06
N ALA A 74 -11.21 -4.24 -2.13
CA ALA A 74 -10.05 -4.10 -3.00
C ALA A 74 -9.96 -2.71 -3.62
N CYS A 75 -11.07 -2.17 -4.12
CA CYS A 75 -11.15 -0.82 -4.65
C CYS A 75 -10.85 0.25 -3.59
N TYR A 76 -11.41 0.12 -2.37
CA TYR A 76 -11.15 1.07 -1.28
C TYR A 76 -9.67 1.07 -0.86
N LYS A 77 -9.10 -0.11 -0.56
CA LYS A 77 -7.67 -0.24 -0.24
C LYS A 77 -6.79 0.24 -1.41
N GLY A 78 -7.14 -0.13 -2.64
CA GLY A 78 -6.44 0.32 -3.85
C GLY A 78 -6.44 1.85 -4.02
N LEU A 79 -7.57 2.52 -3.79
CA LEU A 79 -7.69 3.98 -3.86
C LEU A 79 -6.79 4.68 -2.83
N THR A 80 -6.78 4.21 -1.58
CA THR A 80 -5.94 4.82 -0.54
C THR A 80 -4.44 4.69 -0.84
N VAL A 81 -4.02 3.52 -1.36
CA VAL A 81 -2.64 3.30 -1.83
C VAL A 81 -2.33 4.20 -3.02
N LEU A 82 -3.23 4.31 -3.99
CA LEU A 82 -3.06 5.18 -5.16
C LEU A 82 -2.88 6.65 -4.75
N VAL A 83 -3.70 7.15 -3.83
CA VAL A 83 -3.59 8.51 -3.30
C VAL A 83 -2.25 8.71 -2.59
N CYS A 84 -1.83 7.75 -1.76
CA CYS A 84 -0.54 7.79 -1.08
C CYS A 84 0.64 7.83 -2.08
N VAL A 85 0.61 6.97 -3.09
CA VAL A 85 1.63 6.90 -4.15
C VAL A 85 1.64 8.18 -4.98
N LEU A 86 0.48 8.76 -5.32
CA LEU A 86 0.38 10.02 -6.04
C LEU A 86 0.97 11.19 -5.24
N LEU A 87 0.70 11.26 -3.94
CA LEU A 87 1.26 12.27 -3.05
C LEU A 87 2.78 12.16 -2.97
N LEU A 88 3.30 10.95 -2.73
CA LEU A 88 4.74 10.70 -2.69
C LEU A 88 5.41 10.95 -4.05
N TYR A 89 4.74 10.63 -5.15
CA TYR A 89 5.22 10.93 -6.49
C TYR A 89 5.33 12.44 -6.75
N ARG A 90 4.38 13.24 -6.26
CA ARG A 90 4.45 14.71 -6.32
C ARG A 90 5.59 15.26 -5.46
N LEU A 91 5.90 14.62 -4.35
CA LEU A 91 6.99 14.99 -3.43
C LEU A 91 8.37 14.45 -3.82
N ARG A 92 8.51 13.76 -4.97
CA ARG A 92 9.75 13.06 -5.38
C ARG A 92 11.01 13.92 -5.54
N PHE A 93 10.85 15.24 -5.63
CA PHE A 93 11.97 16.18 -5.76
C PHE A 93 12.35 16.85 -4.43
N VAL A 94 11.60 16.57 -3.35
CA VAL A 94 11.82 17.13 -2.02
C VAL A 94 12.49 16.08 -1.13
N PRO A 95 13.53 16.40 -0.34
CA PRO A 95 14.19 15.44 0.56
C PRO A 95 13.23 14.82 1.59
N GLN A 96 12.18 15.56 1.99
CA GLN A 96 11.11 15.05 2.86
C GLN A 96 10.33 13.88 2.22
N GLY A 97 10.19 13.88 0.89
CA GLY A 97 9.52 12.81 0.15
C GLY A 97 10.30 11.49 0.17
N GLU A 98 11.62 11.54 0.25
CA GLU A 98 12.47 10.34 0.36
C GLU A 98 12.28 9.67 1.73
N ILE A 99 12.27 10.46 2.82
CA ILE A 99 12.00 9.96 4.18
C ILE A 99 10.60 9.36 4.28
N ALA A 100 9.59 10.03 3.72
CA ALA A 100 8.22 9.52 3.74
C ALA A 100 8.08 8.22 2.92
N ALA A 101 8.77 8.09 1.79
CA ALA A 101 8.78 6.86 0.99
C ALA A 101 9.46 5.70 1.73
N TRP A 102 10.60 5.95 2.41
CA TRP A 102 11.26 4.96 3.26
C TRP A 102 10.37 4.52 4.42
N PHE A 103 9.70 5.46 5.07
CA PHE A 103 8.75 5.16 6.14
C PHE A 103 7.58 4.31 5.62
N GLY A 104 7.03 4.63 4.45
CA GLY A 104 5.96 3.86 3.81
C GLY A 104 6.39 2.42 3.49
N VAL A 105 7.59 2.22 2.95
CA VAL A 105 8.15 0.87 2.72
C VAL A 105 8.31 0.11 4.03
N LEU A 106 8.84 0.75 5.08
CA LEU A 106 9.04 0.13 6.38
C LEU A 106 7.70 -0.33 7.00
N VAL A 107 6.69 0.53 6.97
CA VAL A 107 5.35 0.19 7.49
C VAL A 107 4.74 -0.98 6.73
N LEU A 108 4.83 -0.98 5.39
CA LEU A 108 4.31 -2.09 4.59
C LEU A 108 5.09 -3.39 4.82
N MET A 109 6.40 -3.31 5.05
CA MET A 109 7.23 -4.47 5.37
C MET A 109 6.85 -5.06 6.73
N LEU A 110 6.65 -4.22 7.75
CA LEU A 110 6.17 -4.65 9.07
C LEU A 110 4.78 -5.26 8.98
N LEU A 111 3.88 -4.66 8.20
CA LEU A 111 2.54 -5.19 7.98
C LEU A 111 2.58 -6.56 7.30
N THR A 112 3.45 -6.72 6.30
CA THR A 112 3.66 -8.01 5.61
C THR A 112 4.22 -9.07 6.57
N ALA A 113 5.17 -8.71 7.43
CA ALA A 113 5.72 -9.61 8.45
C ALA A 113 4.66 -9.99 9.49
N TYR A 114 3.84 -9.03 9.93
CA TYR A 114 2.72 -9.27 10.83
C TYR A 114 1.70 -10.23 10.21
N TRP A 115 1.39 -10.07 8.93
CA TRP A 115 0.56 -11.03 8.19
C TRP A 115 1.17 -12.44 8.16
N GLY A 116 2.49 -12.57 8.02
CA GLY A 116 3.16 -13.86 8.09
C GLY A 116 2.97 -14.55 9.44
N VAL A 117 3.08 -13.80 10.53
CA VAL A 117 2.83 -14.30 11.91
C VAL A 117 1.35 -14.62 12.12
N TYR A 118 0.44 -13.76 11.63
CA TYR A 118 -0.99 -13.98 11.72
C TYR A 118 -1.43 -15.21 10.91
N ALA A 119 -0.87 -15.43 9.73
CA ALA A 119 -1.16 -16.60 8.91
C ALA A 119 -0.67 -17.89 9.56
N THR A 120 0.40 -17.87 10.37
CA THR A 120 0.88 -19.07 11.08
C THR A 120 0.12 -19.34 12.37
N HIS A 121 -0.24 -18.30 13.14
CA HIS A 121 -0.91 -18.45 14.44
C HIS A 121 -2.44 -18.39 14.37
N GLY A 122 -3.01 -17.82 13.31
CA GLY A 122 -4.46 -17.68 13.11
C GLY A 122 -5.19 -19.02 12.90
N HIS A 123 -4.44 -20.12 12.77
CA HIS A 123 -4.97 -21.47 12.69
C HIS A 123 -5.15 -22.14 14.07
N GLU A 124 -4.65 -21.54 15.16
CA GLU A 124 -4.84 -22.13 16.48
C GLU A 124 -6.27 -21.87 16.99
N PRO A 125 -7.03 -22.94 17.33
CA PRO A 125 -8.41 -22.80 17.80
C PRO A 125 -8.51 -22.02 19.11
N GLU A 126 -7.45 -21.99 19.92
CA GLU A 126 -7.35 -21.22 21.16
C GLU A 126 -7.28 -19.70 20.92
N VAL A 127 -6.60 -19.27 19.86
CA VAL A 127 -6.55 -17.87 19.43
C VAL A 127 -7.91 -17.41 18.90
N LEU A 128 -8.61 -18.27 18.14
CA LEU A 128 -9.96 -17.98 17.67
C LEU A 128 -10.98 -17.89 18.82
N ALA A 129 -10.87 -18.76 19.83
CA ALA A 129 -11.71 -18.73 21.02
C ALA A 129 -11.49 -17.46 21.85
N THR A 130 -10.23 -17.07 22.07
CA THR A 130 -9.88 -15.86 22.83
C THR A 130 -10.22 -14.56 22.10
N LEU A 131 -10.08 -14.51 20.77
CA LEU A 131 -10.55 -13.38 19.95
C LEU A 131 -12.08 -13.30 19.91
N GLY A 132 -12.77 -14.45 19.87
CA GLY A 132 -14.23 -14.54 19.92
C GLY A 132 -14.84 -14.10 21.26
N GLU A 133 -14.11 -14.25 22.38
CA GLU A 133 -14.51 -13.72 23.69
C GLU A 133 -14.22 -12.22 23.85
N ARG A 134 -13.14 -11.70 23.25
CA ARG A 134 -12.69 -10.31 23.45
C ARG A 134 -13.34 -9.30 22.52
N LEU A 135 -13.87 -9.73 21.38
CA LEU A 135 -14.48 -8.84 20.40
C LEU A 135 -16.00 -9.04 20.42
N PRO A 136 -16.80 -7.96 20.42
CA PRO A 136 -18.24 -8.08 20.25
C PRO A 136 -18.50 -8.85 18.94
N HIS A 137 -19.34 -9.90 19.02
CA HIS A 137 -19.65 -10.86 17.94
C HIS A 137 -20.07 -10.24 16.59
N GLU A 138 -20.25 -8.92 16.55
CA GLU A 138 -20.71 -8.14 15.42
C GLU A 138 -19.61 -7.87 14.38
N ARG A 139 -18.32 -7.90 14.73
CA ARG A 139 -17.22 -7.50 13.81
C ARG A 139 -16.56 -8.63 13.02
N TRP A 140 -17.07 -9.86 13.13
CA TRP A 140 -16.57 -10.97 12.34
C TRP A 140 -17.13 -10.90 10.91
N VAL A 141 -16.25 -10.82 9.91
CA VAL A 141 -16.67 -10.69 8.51
C VAL A 141 -16.15 -11.86 7.70
N THR A 142 -17.08 -12.58 7.07
CA THR A 142 -16.82 -13.67 6.12
C THR A 142 -17.53 -13.35 4.82
N LEU A 143 -16.83 -13.44 3.69
CA LEU A 143 -17.46 -13.40 2.38
C LEU A 143 -17.90 -14.80 2.00
N ARG A 144 -19.22 -15.04 1.95
CA ARG A 144 -19.79 -16.22 1.30
C ARG A 144 -20.13 -15.84 -0.14
N ASP A 145 -19.56 -16.57 -1.09
CA ASP A 145 -20.06 -16.60 -2.47
C ASP A 145 -21.44 -17.30 -2.51
#